data_AF-A0AA41HF06-F1
#
_entry.id   AF-A0AA41HF06-F1
#
_cell.length_a   1.000
_cell.length_b   1.000
_cell.length_c   1.000
_cell.angle_alpha   90.00
_cell.angle_beta   90.00
_cell.angle_gamma   90.00
#
_symmetry.space_group_name_H-M   'P 1'
#
loop_
_entity.id
_entity.type
_entity.pdbx_description
1 polymer ?
#
loop_
_entity_poly.entity_id
_entity_poly.type
_entity_poly.pdbx_seq_one_letter_code
_entity_poly.pdbx_strand_id
1 'polypeptide(L)'
;MAFSTFEEVGPWAEENGGADGLRQALAGGRFGNELRSIMFAQEWLRQFDQAESEKRQTDALIATARSAAASERAAFWTMIAACAAAASTGLTLAQALGWLSRT
;
A
#
# COMPACT_ATOMS: atom_id res chain seq x y z
N MET A 1 17.54 -25.37 -22.31
CA MET A 1 17.20 -24.03 -22.83
C MET A 1 18.24 -23.05 -22.32
N ALA A 2 18.69 -22.10 -23.14
CA ALA A 2 19.74 -21.17 -22.75
C ALA A 2 19.39 -19.74 -23.18
N PHE A 3 19.60 -18.79 -22.27
CA PHE A 3 19.58 -17.35 -22.53
C PHE A 3 20.97 -16.90 -22.95
N SER A 4 21.04 -16.23 -24.10
CA SER A 4 22.27 -15.64 -24.62
C SER A 4 22.57 -14.31 -23.92
N THR A 5 21.53 -13.53 -23.63
CA THR A 5 21.63 -12.26 -22.91
C THR A 5 20.62 -12.19 -21.76
N PHE A 6 20.83 -11.24 -20.84
CA PHE A 6 19.91 -10.98 -19.74
C PHE A 6 18.55 -10.44 -20.23
N GLU A 7 18.54 -9.68 -21.34
CA GLU A 7 17.33 -9.06 -21.89
C GLU A 7 16.32 -10.08 -22.42
N GLU A 8 16.78 -11.28 -22.81
CA GLU A 8 15.92 -12.36 -23.28
C GLU A 8 15.06 -12.98 -22.15
N VAL A 9 15.43 -12.78 -20.88
CA VAL A 9 14.72 -13.35 -19.74
C VAL A 9 13.33 -12.73 -19.57
N GLY A 10 13.21 -11.41 -19.81
CA GLY A 10 11.96 -10.67 -19.65
C GLY A 10 10.85 -11.15 -20.60
N PRO A 11 11.06 -11.08 -21.92
CA PRO A 11 10.08 -11.58 -22.91
C PRO A 11 9.76 -13.05 -22.70
N TRP A 12 10.77 -13.87 -22.37
CA TRP A 12 10.53 -15.28 -22.09
C TRP A 12 9.64 -15.47 -20.85
N ALA A 13 9.88 -14.71 -19.78
CA ALA A 13 9.07 -14.78 -18.57
C ALA A 13 7.63 -14.38 -18.89
N GLU A 14 7.40 -13.28 -19.62
CA GLU A 14 6.06 -12.84 -20.03
C GLU A 14 5.28 -13.93 -20.79
N GLU A 15 5.93 -14.62 -21.71
CA GLU A 15 5.32 -15.72 -22.48
C GLU A 15 5.08 -16.98 -21.65
N ASN A 16 5.80 -17.18 -20.53
CA ASN A 16 5.77 -18.40 -19.73
C ASN A 16 5.08 -18.23 -18.36
N GLY A 17 4.33 -17.15 -18.15
CA GLY A 17 3.58 -16.92 -16.89
C GLY A 17 4.31 -16.02 -15.87
N GLY A 18 5.14 -15.11 -16.36
CA GLY A 18 5.87 -14.11 -15.58
C GLY A 18 6.90 -14.70 -14.63
N ALA A 19 7.07 -14.03 -13.47
CA ALA A 19 8.01 -14.43 -12.44
C ALA A 19 7.76 -15.85 -11.90
N ASP A 20 6.51 -16.27 -11.77
CA ASP A 20 6.17 -17.61 -11.27
C ASP A 20 6.53 -18.70 -12.28
N GLY A 21 6.33 -18.44 -13.57
CA GLY A 21 6.79 -19.33 -14.64
C GLY A 21 8.31 -19.51 -14.64
N LEU A 22 9.05 -18.42 -14.41
CA LEU A 22 10.50 -18.44 -14.31
C LEU A 22 11.00 -19.19 -13.06
N ARG A 23 10.33 -19.03 -11.91
CA ARG A 23 10.60 -19.79 -10.68
C ARG A 23 10.37 -21.29 -10.88
N GLN A 24 9.26 -21.67 -11.50
CA GLN A 24 8.96 -23.07 -11.81
C GLN A 24 9.97 -23.66 -12.78
N ALA A 25 10.40 -22.91 -13.80
CA ALA A 25 11.41 -23.36 -14.75
C ALA A 25 12.79 -23.55 -14.11
N LEU A 26 13.18 -22.70 -13.15
CA LEU A 26 14.37 -22.89 -12.34
C LEU A 26 14.27 -24.14 -11.46
N ALA A 27 13.18 -24.30 -10.72
CA ALA A 27 12.97 -25.44 -9.84
C ALA A 27 12.89 -26.77 -10.61
N GLY A 28 12.30 -26.75 -11.81
CA GLY A 28 12.20 -27.90 -12.70
C GLY A 28 13.46 -28.19 -13.52
N GLY A 29 14.54 -27.42 -13.35
CA GLY A 29 15.80 -27.63 -14.07
C GLY A 29 15.71 -27.41 -15.58
N ARG A 30 14.79 -26.56 -16.05
CA ARG A 30 14.54 -26.32 -17.49
C ARG A 30 15.74 -25.69 -18.22
N PHE A 31 16.61 -25.04 -17.46
CA PHE A 31 17.87 -24.44 -17.93
C PHE A 31 19.05 -25.44 -17.91
N GLY A 32 18.85 -26.66 -17.42
CA GLY A 32 19.91 -27.68 -17.31
C GLY A 32 21.08 -27.21 -16.45
N ASN A 33 22.31 -27.52 -16.87
CA ASN A 33 23.55 -27.06 -16.22
C ASN A 33 24.07 -25.73 -16.78
N GLU A 34 23.23 -24.97 -17.49
CA GLU A 34 23.64 -23.71 -18.09
C GLU A 34 23.65 -22.59 -17.03
N LEU A 35 24.74 -22.54 -16.27
CA LEU A 35 24.94 -21.63 -15.13
C LEU A 35 24.64 -20.17 -15.49
N ARG A 36 24.97 -19.73 -16.70
CA ARG A 36 24.70 -18.37 -17.15
C ARG A 36 23.21 -18.07 -17.20
N SER A 37 22.43 -18.97 -17.78
CA SER A 37 20.97 -18.80 -17.90
C SER A 37 20.29 -18.87 -16.54
N ILE A 38 20.80 -19.72 -15.64
CA ILE A 38 20.36 -19.77 -14.24
C ILE A 38 20.65 -18.44 -13.53
N MET A 39 21.85 -17.90 -13.69
CA MET A 39 22.23 -16.60 -13.11
C MET A 39 21.35 -15.47 -13.65
N PHE A 40 21.12 -15.42 -14.96
CA PHE A 40 20.24 -14.40 -15.56
C PHE A 40 18.81 -14.51 -15.05
N ALA A 41 18.25 -15.73 -14.97
CA ALA A 41 16.91 -15.95 -14.43
C ALA A 41 16.82 -15.54 -12.95
N GLN A 42 17.82 -15.88 -12.13
CA GLN A 42 17.85 -15.51 -10.71
C GLN A 42 18.00 -14.00 -10.50
N GLU A 43 18.88 -13.34 -11.26
CA GLU A 43 19.07 -11.90 -11.16
C GLU A 43 17.85 -11.13 -11.64
N TRP A 44 17.17 -11.62 -12.69
CA TRP A 44 15.93 -11.04 -13.15
C TRP A 44 14.83 -11.17 -12.08
N LEU A 45 14.69 -12.34 -11.45
CA LEU A 45 13.76 -12.53 -10.33
C LEU A 45 14.08 -11.60 -9.16
N ARG A 46 15.37 -11.41 -8.85
CA ARG A 46 15.81 -10.49 -7.80
C ARG A 46 15.37 -9.05 -8.10
N GLN A 47 15.56 -8.58 -9.33
CA GLN A 47 15.13 -7.25 -9.75
C GLN A 47 13.60 -7.10 -9.76
N PHE A 48 12.89 -8.14 -10.20
CA PHE A 48 11.44 -8.18 -10.18
C PHE A 48 10.89 -8.07 -8.74
N ASP A 49 11.40 -8.89 -7.82
CA ASP A 49 10.96 -8.90 -6.42
C ASP A 49 11.30 -7.58 -5.70
N GLN A 50 12.45 -6.98 -6.03
CA GLN A 50 12.81 -5.66 -5.53
C GLN A 50 11.82 -4.59 -6.00
N ALA A 51 11.55 -4.51 -7.31
CA ALA A 51 10.60 -3.55 -7.86
C ALA A 51 9.18 -3.74 -7.30
N GLU A 52 8.75 -4.99 -7.12
CA GLU A 52 7.43 -5.28 -6.53
C GLU A 52 7.37 -4.86 -5.06
N SER A 53 8.44 -5.06 -4.29
CA SER A 53 8.52 -4.60 -2.91
C SER A 53 8.46 -3.07 -2.78
N GLU A 54 9.18 -2.35 -3.66
CA GLU A 54 9.17 -0.89 -3.70
C GLU A 54 7.78 -0.34 -4.07
N LYS A 55 7.08 -1.01 -5.00
CA LYS A 55 5.70 -0.68 -5.35
C LYS A 55 4.76 -0.86 -4.16
N ARG A 56 4.84 -1.99 -3.44
CA ARG A 56 4.00 -2.24 -2.25
C ARG A 56 4.26 -1.22 -1.14
N GLN A 57 5.53 -0.82 -0.94
CA GLN A 57 5.87 0.24 0.02
C GLN A 57 5.26 1.58 -0.39
N THR A 58 5.37 1.94 -1.67
CA THR A 58 4.80 3.17 -2.21
C THR A 58 3.28 3.19 -2.06
N ASP A 59 2.61 2.09 -2.41
CA ASP A 59 1.16 1.95 -2.27
C ASP A 59 0.73 2.03 -0.79
N ALA A 60 1.49 1.43 0.12
CA ALA A 60 1.25 1.53 1.55
C ALA A 60 1.42 2.97 2.07
N LEU A 61 2.43 3.71 1.59
CA LEU A 61 2.62 5.12 1.91
C LEU A 61 1.48 5.99 1.37
N ILE A 62 1.03 5.75 0.14
CA ILE A 62 -0.12 6.46 -0.46
C ILE A 62 -1.40 6.16 0.33
N ALA A 63 -1.63 4.90 0.69
CA ALA A 63 -2.77 4.50 1.52
C ALA A 63 -2.71 5.17 2.90
N THR A 64 -1.53 5.20 3.52
CA THR A 64 -1.30 5.88 4.80
C THR A 64 -1.56 7.37 4.68
N ALA A 65 -1.05 8.03 3.64
CA ALA A 65 -1.28 9.45 3.38
C ALA A 65 -2.77 9.76 3.16
N ARG A 66 -3.49 8.92 2.42
CA ARG A 66 -4.95 9.04 2.23
C ARG A 66 -5.71 8.85 3.55
N SER A 67 -5.30 7.87 4.36
CA SER A 67 -5.93 7.64 5.68
C SER A 67 -5.64 8.77 6.66
N ALA A 68 -4.45 9.35 6.65
CA ALA A 68 -4.09 10.50 7.47
C ALA A 68 -4.93 11.72 7.06
N ALA A 69 -5.03 12.01 5.76
CA ALA A 69 -5.87 13.09 5.24
C ALA A 69 -7.37 12.89 5.59
N ALA A 70 -7.87 11.65 5.55
CA ALA A 70 -9.24 11.34 5.97
C ALA A 70 -9.42 11.52 7.50
N SER A 71 -8.43 11.12 8.29
CA SER A 71 -8.43 11.26 9.74
C SER A 71 -8.39 12.71 10.20
N GLU A 72 -7.62 13.58 9.52
CA GLU A 72 -7.59 15.02 9.81
C GLU A 72 -8.96 15.68 9.59
N ARG A 73 -9.63 15.32 8.49
CA ARG A 73 -10.98 15.83 8.20
C ARG A 73 -12.00 15.35 9.22
N ALA A 74 -11.93 14.08 9.63
CA ALA A 74 -12.80 13.53 10.67
C ALA A 74 -12.55 14.17 12.05
N ALA A 75 -11.27 14.40 12.40
CA ALA A 75 -10.87 15.08 13.63
C ALA A 75 -11.34 16.55 13.67
N PHE A 76 -11.29 17.25 12.53
CA PHE A 76 -11.78 18.62 12.42
C PHE A 76 -13.31 18.70 12.66
N TRP A 77 -14.08 17.81 12.03
CA TRP A 77 -15.53 17.78 12.21
C TRP A 77 -15.95 17.35 13.62
N THR A 78 -15.22 16.43 14.24
CA THR A 78 -15.48 16.05 15.64
C THR A 78 -15.15 17.19 16.61
N MET A 79 -14.09 17.96 16.38
CA MET A 79 -13.79 19.16 17.17
C MET A 79 -14.91 20.21 17.06
N ILE A 80 -15.39 20.48 15.83
CA ILE A 80 -16.51 21.41 15.61
C ILE A 80 -17.78 20.93 16.30
N ALA A 81 -18.12 19.64 16.17
CA ALA A 81 -19.29 19.06 16.83
C ALA A 81 -19.18 19.15 18.36
N ALA A 82 -18.00 18.92 18.93
CA ALA A 82 -17.74 19.07 20.35
C ALA A 82 -17.89 20.53 20.81
N CYS A 83 -17.37 21.50 20.07
CA CYS A 83 -17.56 22.92 20.35
C CYS A 83 -19.04 23.34 20.28
N ALA A 84 -19.79 22.84 19.29
CA ALA A 84 -21.21 23.11 19.15
C ALA A 84 -22.02 22.52 20.31
N ALA A 85 -21.69 21.30 20.75
CA ALA A 85 -22.32 20.65 21.90
C ALA A 85 -22.00 21.35 23.23
N ALA A 86 -20.77 21.83 23.42
CA ALA A 86 -20.40 22.60 24.59
C ALA A 86 -21.15 23.95 24.65
N ALA A 87 -21.27 24.63 23.50
CA ALA A 87 -22.00 25.89 23.40
C ALA A 87 -23.50 25.74 23.65
N SER A 88 -24.14 24.68 23.11
CA SER A 88 -25.56 24.42 23.33
C SER A 88 -25.86 24.10 24.79
N THR A 89 -25.04 23.26 25.43
CA THR A 89 -25.18 22.91 26.86
C THR A 89 -25.06 24.15 27.75
N GLY A 90 -24.12 25.06 27.46
CA GLY A 90 -23.99 26.32 28.18
C GLY A 90 -25.21 27.24 28.02
N LEU A 91 -25.78 27.30 26.81
CA LEU A 91 -26.99 28.10 26.53
C LEU A 91 -28.22 27.53 27.24
N THR A 92 -28.36 26.19 27.26
CA THR A 92 -29.47 25.51 27.95
C THR A 92 -29.38 25.69 29.47
N LEU A 93 -28.16 25.64 30.04
CA LEU A 93 -27.94 25.84 31.47
C LEU A 93 -28.18 27.29 31.91
N ALA A 94 -27.76 28.26 31.09
CA ALA A 94 -28.05 29.68 31.31
C ALA A 94 -29.56 30.00 31.23
N GLN A 95 -30.27 29.38 30.28
CA GLN A 95 -31.73 29.50 30.17
C GLN A 95 -32.45 28.89 31.38
N ALA A 96 -32.00 27.73 31.86
CA ALA A 96 -32.57 27.08 33.04
C ALA A 96 -32.39 27.91 34.32
N LEU A 97 -31.20 28.48 34.54
CA LEU A 97 -30.91 29.36 35.68
C LEU A 97 -31.67 30.69 35.60
N GLY A 98 -31.80 31.27 34.39
CA GLY A 98 -32.58 32.48 34.17
C GLY A 98 -34.07 32.31 34.50
N TRP A 99 -34.65 31.14 34.22
CA TRP A 99 -36.03 30.80 34.61
C TRP A 99 -36.19 30.66 36.13
N LEU A 100 -35.27 29.97 36.81
CA LEU A 100 -35.29 29.78 38.27
C LEU A 100 -35.14 31.10 39.05
N SER A 101 -34.46 32.09 38.49
CA SER A 101 -34.29 33.40 39.12
C SER A 101 -35.48 34.37 38.97
N ARG A 102 -36.49 34.01 38.16
CA ARG A 102 -37.68 34.84 37.87
C ARG A 102 -38.97 34.40 38.57
N THR A 103 -38.94 33.27 39.28
CA THR A 103 -40.00 32.79 40.19
C THR A 103 -39.66 33.14 41.63
#